data_AF-A0AB73M3V7-F1
#
_entry.id   AF-A0AB73M3V7-F1
#
_cell.length_a   1.000
_cell.length_b   1.000
_cell.length_c   1.000
_cell.angle_alpha   90.00
_cell.angle_beta   90.00
_cell.angle_gamma   90.00
#
_symmetry.space_group_name_H-M   'P 1'
#
loop_
_entity.id
_entity.type
_entity.pdbx_description
1 polymer ?
#
loop_
_entity_poly.entity_id
_entity_poly.type
_entity_poly.pdbx_seq_one_letter_code
_entity_poly.pdbx_strand_id
1 'polypeptide(L)' 'MKFLTSKINVKPCPNCNHWFGIKTHKRYVRDENIWFFKIECKSCNLSTKEFMLLDEAKMDWNKLPQN' A
#
# COMPACT_ATOMS: atom_id res chain seq x y z
N MET A 1 3.94 6.73 -23.72
CA MET A 1 3.23 7.48 -22.65
C MET A 1 4.05 7.36 -21.37
N LYS A 2 4.56 8.47 -20.83
CA LYS A 2 5.18 8.46 -19.50
C LYS A 2 4.04 8.21 -18.50
N PHE A 3 3.99 7.04 -17.88
CA PHE A 3 3.05 6.79 -16.80
C PHE A 3 3.30 7.87 -15.75
N LEU A 4 2.31 8.74 -15.54
CA LEU A 4 2.27 9.67 -14.41
C LEU A 4 2.14 8.80 -13.16
N THR A 5 3.25 8.23 -12.70
CA THR A 5 3.28 7.57 -11.40
C THR A 5 2.96 8.66 -10.39
N SER A 6 1.77 8.66 -9.81
CA SER A 6 1.40 9.67 -8.83
C SER A 6 2.47 9.65 -7.74
N LYS A 7 3.04 10.81 -7.43
CA LYS A 7 4.09 11.02 -6.42
C LYS A 7 3.54 10.85 -5.00
N ILE A 8 2.58 9.95 -4.78
CA ILE A 8 2.03 9.67 -3.46
C ILE A 8 3.13 8.94 -2.69
N ASN A 9 3.70 9.68 -1.74
CA ASN A 9 4.63 9.14 -0.76
C ASN A 9 3.81 8.47 0.35
N VAL A 10 4.22 7.27 0.72
CA VAL A 10 3.62 6.53 1.82
C VAL A 10 4.12 7.14 3.13
N LYS A 11 3.22 7.40 4.08
CA LYS A 11 3.54 7.88 5.43
C LYS A 11 4.16 6.76 6.28
N PRO A 12 4.86 7.08 7.38
CA PRO A 12 5.30 6.07 8.34
C PRO A 12 4.11 5.23 8.83
N CYS A 13 4.39 4.06 9.40
CA CYS A 13 3.31 3.20 9.86
C CYS A 13 2.48 3.92 10.92
N PRO A 14 1.14 4.03 10.75
CA PRO A 14 0.29 4.78 11.67
C PRO A 14 0.17 4.12 13.05
N ASN A 15 0.55 2.85 13.18
CA ASN A 15 0.45 2.09 14.43
C ASN A 15 1.77 1.95 15.19
N CYS A 16 2.91 1.85 14.50
CA CYS A 16 4.23 1.69 15.15
C CYS A 16 5.21 2.82 14.81
N ASN A 17 4.77 3.83 14.06
CA ASN A 17 5.52 5.01 13.62
C ASN A 17 6.88 4.73 12.95
N HIS A 18 7.05 3.53 12.38
CA HIS A 18 8.29 3.10 11.74
C HIS A 18 8.16 3.08 10.21
N TRP A 19 9.25 3.45 9.53
CA TRP A 19 9.38 3.38 8.07
C TRP A 19 9.88 2.03 7.57
N PHE A 20 10.74 1.38 8.35
CA PHE A 20 11.54 0.22 7.92
C PHE A 20 10.67 -1.01 7.56
N GLY A 21 9.50 -1.13 8.19
CA GLY A 21 8.59 -2.26 8.02
C GLY A 21 7.62 -2.13 6.85
N ILE A 22 7.53 -0.97 6.19
CA ILE A 22 6.47 -0.72 5.19
C ILE A 22 6.83 -1.36 3.86
N LYS A 23 6.00 -2.27 3.38
CA LYS A 23 6.16 -3.01 2.13
C LYS A 23 4.90 -2.95 1.30
N THR A 24 5.05 -2.77 0.00
CA THR A 24 4.00 -2.97 -0.97
C THR A 24 4.00 -4.43 -1.41
N HIS A 25 2.88 -5.10 -1.23
CA HIS A 25 2.64 -6.44 -1.76
C HIS A 25 1.85 -6.33 -3.05
N LYS A 26 2.21 -7.17 -4.03
CA LYS A 26 1.49 -7.30 -5.29
C LYS A 26 1.03 -8.75 -5.48
N ARG A 27 -0.22 -8.94 -5.87
CA ARG A 27 -0.83 -10.25 -6.16
C ARG A 27 -1.39 -10.23 -7.57
N TYR A 28 -1.06 -11.23 -8.37
CA TYR A 28 -1.59 -11.36 -9.72
C TYR A 28 -2.67 -12.44 -9.74
N VAL A 29 -3.86 -12.09 -10.24
CA VAL A 29 -4.97 -13.01 -10.44
C VAL A 29 -5.03 -13.34 -11.93
N ARG A 30 -4.71 -14.59 -12.28
CA ARG A 30 -4.62 -15.02 -13.69
C ARG A 30 -5.97 -15.04 -14.38
N ASP A 31 -7.01 -15.50 -13.69
CA ASP A 31 -8.37 -15.65 -14.25
C ASP A 31 -8.94 -14.32 -14.74
N GLU A 32 -8.64 -13.23 -14.03
CA GLU A 32 -9.10 -11.89 -14.36
C GLU A 32 -8.04 -11.06 -15.10
N ASN A 33 -6.80 -11.57 -15.17
CA ASN A 33 -5.62 -10.84 -15.67
C ASN A 33 -5.41 -9.48 -14.96
N ILE A 34 -5.62 -9.44 -13.64
CA ILE A 34 -5.56 -8.22 -12.82
C ILE A 34 -4.45 -8.31 -11.77
N TRP A 35 -3.78 -7.19 -11.53
CA TRP A 35 -2.87 -7.01 -10.39
C TRP A 35 -3.59 -6.31 -9.25
N PHE A 36 -3.40 -6.83 -8.05
CA PHE A 36 -3.83 -6.23 -6.80
C PHE A 36 -2.62 -5.80 -5.98
N PHE A 37 -2.77 -4.71 -5.26
CA PHE A 37 -1.75 -4.06 -4.45
C PHE A 37 -2.28 -3.84 -3.04
N LYS A 38 -1.45 -4.10 -2.04
CA LYS A 38 -1.70 -3.71 -0.64
C LYS A 38 -0.42 -3.17 -0.02
N ILE A 39 -0.54 -2.34 1.01
CA ILE A 39 0.59 -1.88 1.83
C ILE A 39 0.49 -2.57 3.20
N GLU A 40 1.62 -3.06 3.69
CA GLU A 40 1.73 -3.79 4.94
C GLU A 40 2.94 -3.28 5.74
N CYS A 41 2.79 -3.08 7.05
CA CYS A 41 3.91 -2.89 7.96
C CYS A 41 4.28 -4.23 8.60
N LYS A 42 5.44 -4.79 8.22
CA LYS A 42 5.96 -6.04 8.79
C LYS A 42 6.34 -5.96 10.27
N SER A 43 6.42 -4.76 10.84
CA SER A 43 6.76 -4.59 12.27
C SER A 43 5.56 -4.80 13.19
N CYS A 44 4.35 -4.45 12.73
CA CYS A 44 3.12 -4.59 13.53
C CYS A 44 1.99 -5.34 12.81
N ASN A 45 2.27 -5.90 11.64
CA ASN A 45 1.34 -6.61 10.76
C ASN A 45 0.09 -5.82 10.34
N LEU A 46 0.13 -4.48 10.48
CA LEU A 46 -0.93 -3.62 9.97
C LEU A 46 -0.90 -3.60 8.44
N SER A 47 -2.03 -3.83 7.78
CA SER A 47 -2.13 -3.80 6.33
C SER A 47 -3.37 -3.06 5.83
N THR A 48 -3.28 -2.47 4.64
CA THR A 48 -4.43 -1.99 3.88
C THR A 48 -5.24 -3.14 3.29
N LYS A 49 -6.41 -2.80 2.75
CA LYS A 49 -7.11 -3.66 1.79
C LYS A 49 -6.28 -3.82 0.50
N GLU A 50 -6.73 -4.74 -0.35
CA GLU A 50 -6.20 -4.92 -1.70
C GLU A 50 -6.91 -3.97 -2.68
N PHE A 51 -6.13 -3.35 -3.56
CA PHE A 51 -6.59 -2.38 -4.57
C PHE A 51 -6.02 -2.72 -5.94
N MET A 52 -6.74 -2.41 -7.02
CA MET A 52 -6.22 -2.63 -8.37
C MET A 52 -5.15 -1.60 -8.75
N LEU A 53 -5.15 -0.44 -8.10
CA LEU A 53 -4.17 0.62 -8.31
C LEU A 53 -3.27 0.78 -7.08
N LEU A 54 -1.95 0.86 -7.31
CA LEU A 54 -0.99 1.10 -6.24
C LEU A 54 -1.26 2.43 -5.51
N ASP A 55 -1.69 3.45 -6.24
CA ASP A 55 -1.98 4.78 -5.67
C ASP A 55 -3.16 4.74 -4.70
N GLU A 56 -4.16 3.88 -4.93
CA GLU A 56 -5.26 3.67 -3.99
C GLU A 56 -4.76 3.01 -2.70
N ALA A 57 -3.91 1.99 -2.80
CA ALA A 57 -3.31 1.36 -1.63
C ALA A 57 -2.47 2.36 -0.82
N LYS A 58 -1.74 3.27 -1.49
CA LYS A 58 -0.99 4.35 -0.82
C LYS A 58 -1.91 5.38 -0.15
N MET A 59 -3.00 5.76 -0.81
CA MET A 59 -3.98 6.70 -0.24
C MET A 59 -4.67 6.09 0.98
N ASP A 60 -5.07 4.82 0.90
CA ASP A 60 -5.69 4.09 2.00
C ASP A 60 -4.76 4.05 3.22
N TRP A 61 -3.49 3.66 3.01
CA TRP A 61 -2.48 3.68 4.07
C TRP A 61 -2.34 5.04 4.74
N ASN A 62 -2.28 6.10 3.94
CA ASN A 62 -2.10 7.47 4.43
C ASN A 62 -3.32 8.04 5.17
N LYS A 63 -4.49 7.40 5.02
CA LYS A 63 -5.75 7.74 5.70
C LYS A 63 -5.96 6.96 6.99
N LEU A 64 -5.17 5.93 7.26
CA LEU A 64 -5.28 5.16 8.50
C LEU A 64 -5.06 6.10 9.71
N PRO A 65 -5.90 5.98 10.76
CA PRO A 65 -5.76 6.79 11.96
C PRO A 65 -4.44 6.47 12.66
N GLN A 66 -3.76 7.52 13.16
CA GLN A 66 -2.57 7.35 13.98
C GLN A 66 -3.01 6.83 15.35
N ASN A 67 -2.40 5.74 15.79
CA ASN A 67 -2.67 5.09 17.08
C ASN A 67 -1.61 5.49 18.13
#